data_AF-A0A6I3LFV6-F1
#
_entry.id   AF-A0A6I3LFV6-F1
#
_cell.length_a   1.000
_cell.length_b   1.000
_cell.length_c   1.000
_cell.angle_alpha   90.00
_cell.angle_beta   90.00
_cell.angle_gamma   90.00
#
_symmetry.space_group_name_H-M   'P 1'
#
loop_
_entity.id
_entity.type
_entity.pdbx_description
1 polymer ?
#
loop_
_entity_poly.entity_id
_entity_poly.type
_entity_poly.pdbx_seq_one_letter_code
_entity_poly.pdbx_strand_id
1 'polypeptide(L)'
;GGPAQTDRPLWQPIAVSGTTGETEAPSHAEDNDFVQAGNLYRLMTEEEKERLIDNLAGFISKVSRDDIAQRAIENFRKADPD
;
A
#
# COMPACT_ATOMS: atom_id res chain seq x y z
N GLY A 1 -20.21 21.46 44.38
CA GLY A 1 -20.22 22.07 43.04
C GLY A 1 -19.57 21.11 42.07
N GLY A 2 -20.20 20.84 40.93
CA GLY A 2 -19.67 19.95 39.91
C GLY A 2 -18.69 20.65 38.95
N PRO A 3 -18.04 19.90 38.05
CA PRO A 3 -17.21 20.49 37.01
C PRO A 3 -18.01 21.48 36.14
N ALA A 4 -17.37 22.59 35.78
CA ALA A 4 -17.94 23.63 34.92
C ALA A 4 -17.40 23.49 33.49
N GLN A 5 -18.29 23.46 32.51
CA GLN A 5 -17.94 23.47 31.09
C GLN A 5 -17.22 24.78 30.74
N THR A 6 -16.14 24.69 29.97
CA THR A 6 -15.26 25.83 29.64
C THR A 6 -15.46 26.40 28.24
N ASP A 7 -16.27 25.74 27.39
CA ASP A 7 -16.47 26.03 25.97
C ASP A 7 -15.18 26.12 25.13
N ARG A 8 -14.04 25.69 25.71
CA ARG A 8 -12.77 25.66 25.01
C ARG A 8 -12.73 24.43 24.10
N PRO A 9 -12.45 24.58 22.80
CA PRO A 9 -12.25 23.44 21.92
C PRO A 9 -11.08 22.60 22.42
N LEU A 10 -11.25 21.28 22.43
CA LEU A 10 -10.17 20.34 22.75
C LEU A 10 -9.18 20.18 21.59
N TRP A 11 -9.61 20.51 20.36
CA TRP A 11 -8.86 20.35 19.12
C TRP A 11 -9.11 21.55 18.20
N GLN A 12 -8.16 21.80 17.29
CA GLN A 12 -8.35 22.79 16.24
C GLN A 12 -9.41 22.29 15.24
N PRO A 13 -10.39 23.13 14.86
CA PRO A 13 -11.37 22.75 13.85
C PRO A 13 -10.72 22.63 12.47
N ILE A 14 -11.07 21.58 11.72
CA ILE A 14 -10.65 21.39 10.34
C ILE A 14 -11.87 21.67 9.45
N ALA A 15 -11.74 22.65 8.56
CA ALA A 15 -12.75 22.91 7.55
C ALA A 15 -12.75 21.75 6.53
N VAL A 16 -13.92 21.15 6.35
CA VAL A 16 -14.15 20.10 5.35
C VAL A 16 -15.16 20.58 4.32
N SER A 17 -15.07 20.08 3.09
CA SER A 17 -15.96 20.43 1.99
C SER A 17 -16.31 19.19 1.17
N GLY A 18 -17.40 19.26 0.39
CA GLY A 18 -17.90 18.16 -0.42
C GLY A 18 -19.15 17.49 0.15
N THR A 19 -19.63 16.48 -0.55
CA THR A 19 -20.78 15.65 -0.16
C THR A 19 -20.34 14.44 0.63
N THR A 20 -21.15 14.05 1.63
CA THR A 20 -21.00 12.75 2.28
C THR A 20 -21.53 11.66 1.36
N GLY A 21 -20.83 10.53 1.29
CA GLY A 21 -21.19 9.41 0.44
C GLY A 21 -19.99 8.51 0.17
N GLU A 22 -20.20 7.49 -0.65
CA GLU A 22 -19.10 6.72 -1.23
C GLU A 22 -18.45 7.57 -2.32
N THR A 23 -17.14 7.72 -2.25
CA THR A 23 -16.34 8.43 -3.23
C THR A 23 -15.19 7.54 -3.65
N GLU A 24 -14.85 7.54 -4.94
CA GLU A 24 -13.62 6.91 -5.41
C GLU A 24 -12.42 7.49 -4.65
N ALA A 25 -11.44 6.63 -4.35
CA ALA A 25 -10.19 7.10 -3.76
C ALA A 25 -9.55 8.13 -4.71
N PRO A 26 -9.07 9.28 -4.21
CA PRO A 26 -8.36 10.24 -5.04
C PRO A 26 -7.20 9.55 -5.74
N SER A 27 -7.10 9.72 -7.06
CA SER A 27 -5.93 9.23 -7.78
C SER A 27 -4.72 10.11 -7.41
N HIS A 28 -3.68 9.52 -6.82
CA HIS A 28 -2.42 10.20 -6.59
C HIS A 28 -1.61 10.26 -7.89
N ALA A 29 -0.87 11.36 -8.11
CA ALA A 29 -0.09 11.58 -9.33
C ALA A 29 1.05 10.54 -9.54
N GLU A 30 1.31 9.69 -8.56
CA GLU A 30 2.29 8.59 -8.57
C GLU A 30 1.62 7.21 -8.72
N ASP A 31 0.33 7.14 -9.04
CA ASP A 31 -0.51 5.92 -9.11
C ASP A 31 -0.11 4.95 -10.23
N ASN A 32 1.08 4.39 -10.13
CA ASN A 32 1.21 2.97 -10.37
C ASN A 32 1.43 2.34 -8.99
N ASP A 33 0.73 1.25 -8.69
CA ASP A 33 0.80 0.53 -7.40
C ASP A 33 2.22 -0.02 -7.07
N PHE A 34 3.21 0.31 -7.90
CA PHE A 34 4.48 -0.37 -8.02
C PHE A 34 5.67 0.54 -7.69
N VAL A 35 5.51 1.88 -7.66
CA VAL A 35 6.61 2.83 -7.39
C VAL A 35 7.24 2.56 -6.03
N GLN A 36 6.42 2.53 -4.97
CA GLN A 36 6.91 2.36 -3.61
C GLN A 36 7.49 0.96 -3.38
N ALA A 37 6.84 -0.07 -3.94
CA ALA A 37 7.30 -1.45 -3.85
C ALA A 37 8.65 -1.65 -4.56
N GLY A 38 8.81 -1.10 -5.77
CA GLY A 38 10.07 -1.13 -6.51
C GLY A 38 11.18 -0.37 -5.79
N ASN A 39 10.87 0.81 -5.23
CA ASN A 39 11.84 1.57 -4.44
C ASN A 39 12.33 0.77 -3.24
N LEU A 40 11.43 0.09 -2.52
CA LEU A 40 11.79 -0.76 -1.40
C LEU A 40 12.71 -1.91 -1.84
N TYR A 41 12.38 -2.60 -2.94
CA TYR A 41 13.21 -3.70 -3.47
C TYR A 41 14.61 -3.23 -3.87
N ARG A 42 14.74 -2.06 -4.50
CA ARG A 42 16.04 -1.47 -4.87
C ARG A 42 16.89 -1.05 -3.68
N LEU A 43 16.29 -0.83 -2.50
CA LEU A 43 17.01 -0.52 -1.27
C LEU A 43 17.52 -1.77 -0.53
N MET A 44 17.01 -2.95 -0.86
CA MET A 44 17.42 -4.21 -0.22
C MET A 44 18.82 -4.63 -0.64
N THR A 45 19.55 -5.28 0.28
CA THR A 45 20.78 -5.99 -0.09
C THR A 45 20.46 -7.21 -0.95
N GLU A 46 21.46 -7.76 -1.64
CA GLU A 46 21.25 -8.95 -2.48
C GLU A 46 20.76 -10.15 -1.65
N GLU A 47 21.24 -10.32 -0.42
CA GLU A 47 20.75 -11.39 0.46
C GLU A 47 19.31 -11.15 0.94
N GLU A 48 18.90 -9.89 1.09
CA GLU A 48 17.51 -9.54 1.40
C GLU A 48 16.58 -9.81 0.22
N LYS A 49 17.02 -9.47 -1.00
CA LYS A 49 16.29 -9.79 -2.23
C LYS A 49 16.14 -11.29 -2.43
N GLU A 50 17.20 -12.07 -2.24
CA GLU A 50 17.15 -13.54 -2.35
C GLU A 50 16.13 -14.13 -1.38
N ARG A 51 16.17 -13.73 -0.10
CA ARG A 51 15.17 -14.16 0.89
C ARG A 51 13.75 -13.76 0.51
N LEU A 52 13.55 -12.56 -0.04
CA LEU A 52 12.24 -12.12 -0.51
C LEU A 52 11.75 -13.01 -1.66
N ILE A 53 12.58 -13.22 -2.67
CA ILE A 53 12.26 -14.05 -3.84
C ILE A 53 11.93 -15.48 -3.43
N ASP A 54 12.73 -16.08 -2.55
CA ASP A 54 12.50 -17.45 -2.04
C ASP A 54 11.15 -17.56 -1.33
N ASN A 55 10.81 -16.58 -0.48
CA ASN A 55 9.53 -16.55 0.19
C ASN A 55 8.37 -16.41 -0.82
N LEU A 56 8.48 -15.51 -1.79
CA LEU A 56 7.46 -15.31 -2.81
C LEU A 56 7.26 -16.57 -3.66
N ALA A 57 8.35 -17.15 -4.19
CA ALA A 57 8.31 -18.37 -4.99
C ALA A 57 7.76 -19.57 -4.20
N GLY A 58 8.13 -19.68 -2.92
CA GLY A 58 7.65 -20.74 -2.03
C GLY A 58 6.13 -20.71 -1.78
N PHE A 59 5.49 -19.54 -1.91
CA PHE A 59 4.02 -19.44 -1.85
C PHE A 59 3.37 -19.51 -3.22
N ILE A 60 3.94 -18.86 -4.24
CA ILE A 60 3.40 -18.88 -5.61
C ILE A 60 3.37 -20.30 -6.17
N SER A 61 4.38 -21.13 -5.88
CA SER A 61 4.41 -22.55 -6.31
C SER A 61 3.24 -23.40 -5.77
N LYS A 62 2.54 -22.94 -4.73
CA LYS A 62 1.38 -23.62 -4.14
C LYS A 62 0.05 -23.17 -4.76
N VAL A 63 0.06 -22.16 -5.64
CA VAL A 63 -1.12 -21.66 -6.33
C VAL A 63 -1.49 -22.65 -7.44
N SER A 64 -2.70 -23.21 -7.39
CA SER A 64 -3.18 -24.19 -8.38
C SER A 64 -3.71 -23.58 -9.67
N ARG A 65 -3.84 -22.26 -9.73
CA ARG A 65 -4.39 -21.49 -10.85
C ARG A 65 -3.28 -20.70 -11.53
N ASP A 66 -2.93 -21.12 -12.74
CA ASP A 66 -1.86 -20.51 -13.53
C ASP A 66 -2.10 -19.02 -13.80
N ASP A 67 -3.36 -18.62 -14.02
CA ASP A 67 -3.71 -17.21 -14.26
C ASP A 67 -3.45 -16.32 -13.04
N ILE A 68 -3.64 -16.87 -11.84
CA ILE A 68 -3.34 -16.15 -10.59
C ILE A 68 -1.83 -16.05 -10.37
N ALA A 69 -1.09 -17.13 -10.62
CA ALA A 69 0.37 -17.15 -10.51
C ALA A 69 1.01 -16.18 -11.50
N GLN A 70 0.56 -16.20 -12.76
CA GLN A 70 1.04 -15.29 -13.80
C GLN A 70 0.74 -13.83 -13.44
N ARG A 71 -0.47 -13.52 -12.97
CA ARG A 71 -0.84 -12.15 -12.56
C ARG A 71 0.03 -11.64 -11.41
N ALA A 72 0.39 -12.50 -10.45
CA ALA A 72 1.31 -12.13 -9.38
C ALA A 72 2.70 -11.79 -9.92
N ILE A 73 3.25 -12.64 -10.82
CA ILE A 73 4.56 -12.41 -11.46
C ILE A 73 4.56 -11.11 -12.27
N GLU A 74 3.48 -10.82 -13.01
CA GLU A 74 3.33 -9.57 -13.75
C GLU A 74 3.31 -8.34 -12.84
N ASN A 75 2.70 -8.43 -11.66
CA ASN A 75 2.71 -7.35 -10.67
C ASN A 75 4.11 -7.12 -10.10
N PHE A 76 4.87 -8.19 -9.82
CA PHE A 76 6.26 -8.05 -9.36
C PHE A 76 7.13 -7.37 -10.43
N ARG A 77 7.00 -7.77 -11.70
CA ARG A 77 7.70 -7.15 -12.83
C ARG A 77 7.38 -5.67 -13.03
N LYS A 78 6.18 -5.23 -12.65
CA LYS A 78 5.81 -3.80 -12.70
C LYS A 78 6.46 -3.00 -11.57
N ALA A 79 6.80 -3.63 -10.45
CA ALA A 79 7.55 -3.01 -9.35
C ALA A 79 9.03 -2.88 -9.67
N ASP A 80 9.64 -3.96 -10.17
CA ASP A 80 11.02 -3.95 -10.63
C ASP A 80 11.22 -5.02 -11.73
N PRO A 81 12.01 -4.75 -12.79
CA PRO A 81 12.26 -5.72 -13.85
C PRO A 81 13.18 -6.90 -13.46
N ASP A 82 13.97 -6.77 -12.38
CA ASP A 82 14.90 -7.81 -11.90
C ASP A 82 14.19 -8.91 -11.09
#